data_AF-A0A1Q2L500-F1
#
_entry.id   AF-A0A1Q2L500-F1
#
_cell.length_a   1.000
_cell.length_b   1.000
_cell.length_c   1.000
_cell.angle_alpha   90.00
_cell.angle_beta   90.00
_cell.angle_gamma   90.00
#
_symmetry.space_group_name_H-M   'P 1'
#
loop_
_entity.id
_entity.type
_entity.pdbx_description
1 polymer ?
#
loop_
_entity_poly.entity_id
_entity_poly.type
_entity_poly.pdbx_seq_one_letter_code
_entity_poly.pdbx_strand_id
1 'polypeptide(L)'
;MILYTIGHSGHSRELFRRMLKEHGIEVLADVRAYPGSRKWPQFSRDQFPEWLEADGFTYRHFPKLGGRRRKSKVIGAEVNAAWRNRSFHNYADYCLTEEFQEGIDELLTLAADKQVAYCCSERHPARCHRLLISNWLTTGGHEVKHIIDGKKETIELVDHELGIWGAPPLVGKGGIITYPVTEPEGGRQA
;
A
#
# COMPACT_ATOMS: atom_id res chain seq x y z
N MET A 1 -9.67 5.84 12.04
CA MET A 1 -9.66 6.80 10.93
C MET A 1 -9.63 6.06 9.61
N ILE A 2 -9.96 6.73 8.51
CA ILE A 2 -10.01 6.14 7.17
C ILE A 2 -8.78 6.62 6.38
N LEU A 3 -8.04 5.69 5.77
CA LEU A 3 -6.99 6.00 4.80
C LEU A 3 -7.39 5.46 3.42
N TYR A 4 -7.03 6.19 2.37
CA TYR A 4 -7.28 5.79 1.01
C TYR A 4 -6.00 5.25 0.35
N THR A 5 -6.16 4.43 -0.68
CA THR A 5 -5.04 3.93 -1.49
C THR A 5 -5.39 4.01 -2.95
N ILE A 6 -4.40 4.39 -3.76
CA ILE A 6 -4.58 4.58 -5.20
C ILE A 6 -3.33 4.13 -5.96
N GLY A 7 -3.51 3.68 -7.19
CA GLY A 7 -2.42 3.29 -8.07
C GLY A 7 -2.44 4.16 -9.33
N HIS A 8 -1.35 4.84 -9.66
CA HIS A 8 -1.34 5.72 -10.84
C HIS A 8 -1.40 4.97 -12.16
N SER A 9 -0.95 3.71 -12.18
CA SER A 9 -0.98 2.86 -13.37
C SER A 9 -0.45 3.60 -14.62
N GLY A 10 -1.23 3.61 -15.69
CA GLY A 10 -1.09 4.53 -16.82
C GLY A 10 -2.31 5.42 -17.00
N HIS A 11 -2.97 5.84 -15.91
CA HIS A 11 -4.14 6.71 -16.01
C HIS A 11 -3.77 8.06 -16.64
N SER A 12 -4.75 8.69 -17.30
CA SER A 12 -4.63 10.09 -17.68
C SER A 12 -4.61 10.97 -16.42
N ARG A 13 -4.09 12.20 -16.55
CA ARG A 13 -4.11 13.17 -15.44
C ARG A 13 -5.56 13.46 -15.04
N GLU A 14 -6.46 13.57 -16.01
CA GLU A 14 -7.87 13.88 -15.82
C GLU A 14 -8.60 12.79 -15.04
N LEU A 15 -8.36 11.52 -15.38
CA LEU A 15 -8.93 10.38 -14.66
C LEU A 15 -8.38 10.31 -13.23
N PHE A 16 -7.06 10.39 -13.07
CA PHE A 16 -6.45 10.32 -11.74
C PHE A 16 -6.90 11.48 -10.84
N ARG A 17 -7.00 12.69 -11.40
CA ARG A 17 -7.57 13.85 -10.71
C ARG A 17 -9.02 13.59 -10.27
N ARG A 18 -9.88 13.04 -11.14
CA ARG A 18 -11.25 12.66 -10.75
C ARG A 18 -11.26 11.67 -9.59
N MET A 19 -10.44 10.62 -9.68
CA MET A 19 -10.30 9.60 -8.62
C MET A 19 -9.96 10.23 -7.28
N LEU A 20 -9.08 11.23 -7.25
CA LEU A 20 -8.77 11.96 -6.02
C LEU A 20 -9.91 12.88 -5.56
N LYS A 21 -10.52 13.66 -6.47
CA LYS A 21 -11.57 14.64 -6.11
C LYS A 21 -12.85 13.97 -5.63
N GLU A 22 -13.28 12.87 -6.25
CA GLU A 22 -14.52 12.16 -5.90
C GLU A 22 -14.46 11.59 -4.47
N HIS A 23 -13.27 11.32 -3.95
CA HIS A 23 -13.04 10.87 -2.58
C HIS A 23 -12.46 11.95 -1.68
N GLY A 24 -12.49 13.22 -2.11
CA GLY A 24 -12.06 14.37 -1.32
C GLY A 24 -10.62 14.30 -0.83
N ILE A 25 -9.73 13.61 -1.56
CA ILE A 25 -8.33 13.48 -1.14
C ILE A 25 -7.69 14.87 -1.10
N GLU A 26 -6.98 15.18 -0.01
CA GLU A 26 -6.22 16.43 0.15
C GLU A 26 -4.73 16.20 -0.08
N VAL A 27 -4.22 15.03 0.33
CA VAL A 27 -2.80 14.71 0.27
C VAL A 27 -2.55 13.37 -0.40
N LEU A 28 -1.69 13.38 -1.41
CA LEU A 28 -1.16 12.17 -2.02
C LEU A 28 0.18 11.80 -1.37
N ALA A 29 0.19 10.67 -0.66
CA ALA A 29 1.39 10.08 -0.05
C ALA A 29 2.02 9.08 -1.03
N ASP A 30 3.03 9.50 -1.79
CA ASP A 30 3.71 8.63 -2.74
C ASP A 30 4.63 7.63 -2.02
N VAL A 31 4.25 6.35 -2.02
CA VAL A 31 5.01 5.25 -1.41
C VAL A 31 5.87 4.49 -2.42
N ARG A 32 6.12 5.07 -3.61
CA ARG A 32 7.04 4.46 -4.60
C ARG A 32 8.48 4.61 -4.11
N ALA A 33 9.24 3.52 -4.11
CA ALA A 33 10.69 3.59 -3.82
C ALA A 33 11.44 4.51 -4.81
N TYR A 34 11.00 4.50 -6.07
CA TYR A 34 11.55 5.35 -7.12
C TYR A 34 10.39 6.03 -7.86
N PRO A 35 10.03 7.27 -7.49
CA PRO A 35 8.90 7.99 -8.09
C PRO A 35 9.21 8.56 -9.49
N GLY A 36 10.16 7.98 -10.21
CA GLY A 36 10.46 8.34 -11.60
C GLY A 36 9.68 7.44 -12.56
N SER A 37 9.22 7.99 -13.68
CA SER A 37 8.50 7.23 -14.70
C SER A 37 8.81 7.77 -16.10
N ARG A 38 9.51 6.97 -16.91
CA ARG A 38 9.75 7.30 -18.33
C ARG A 38 8.53 7.01 -19.20
N LYS A 39 7.79 5.94 -18.87
CA LYS A 39 6.61 5.50 -19.62
C LYS A 39 5.42 6.42 -19.40
N TRP A 40 5.30 6.99 -18.20
CA TRP A 40 4.22 7.90 -17.81
C TRP A 40 4.83 9.17 -17.20
N PRO A 41 5.32 10.12 -18.02
CA PRO A 41 6.01 11.31 -17.56
C PRO A 41 5.20 12.18 -16.59
N GLN A 42 3.87 12.19 -16.72
CA GLN A 42 2.97 12.91 -15.82
C GLN A 42 3.06 12.41 -14.36
N PHE A 43 3.46 11.15 -14.14
CA PHE A 43 3.67 10.59 -12.80
C PHE A 43 5.15 10.57 -12.39
N SER A 44 6.03 11.22 -13.15
CA SER A 44 7.43 11.38 -12.75
C SER A 44 7.57 12.38 -11.60
N ARG A 45 8.62 12.25 -10.80
CA ARG A 45 8.92 13.15 -9.68
C ARG A 45 8.93 14.64 -10.07
N ASP A 46 9.27 14.95 -11.32
CA ASP A 46 9.42 16.33 -11.78
C ASP A 46 8.08 16.97 -12.14
N GLN A 47 7.09 16.18 -12.60
CA GLN A 47 5.77 16.69 -13.01
C GLN A 47 4.68 16.41 -11.98
N PHE A 48 4.74 15.26 -11.30
CA PHE A 48 3.66 14.78 -10.45
C PHE A 48 3.32 15.76 -9.32
N PRO A 49 4.29 16.29 -8.56
CA PRO A 49 4.01 17.28 -7.53
C PRO A 49 3.43 18.58 -8.12
N GLU A 50 4.01 19.07 -9.21
CA GLU A 50 3.62 20.34 -9.84
C GLU A 50 2.13 20.35 -10.23
N TRP A 51 1.68 19.32 -10.93
CA TRP A 51 0.30 19.31 -11.39
C TRP A 51 -0.69 18.95 -10.29
N LEU A 52 -0.29 18.14 -9.29
CA LEU A 52 -1.10 17.89 -8.11
C LEU A 52 -1.36 19.19 -7.34
N GLU A 53 -0.30 19.97 -7.10
CA GLU A 53 -0.40 21.27 -6.43
C GLU A 53 -1.29 22.24 -7.21
N ALA A 54 -1.12 22.32 -8.54
CA ALA A 54 -1.98 23.12 -9.42
C ALA A 54 -3.46 22.70 -9.37
N ASP A 55 -3.76 21.44 -9.05
CA ASP A 55 -5.11 20.91 -8.92
C ASP A 55 -5.68 20.95 -7.49
N GLY A 56 -4.89 21.44 -6.53
CA GLY A 56 -5.26 21.64 -5.13
C GLY A 56 -4.88 20.51 -4.18
N PHE A 57 -4.00 19.59 -4.59
CA PHE A 57 -3.53 18.48 -3.78
C PHE A 57 -2.11 18.72 -3.25
N THR A 58 -1.86 18.32 -2.01
CA THR A 58 -0.49 18.27 -1.49
C THR A 58 0.16 16.96 -1.92
N TYR A 59 1.41 17.01 -2.38
CA TYR A 59 2.21 15.81 -2.64
C TYR A 59 3.26 15.63 -1.54
N ARG A 60 3.42 14.40 -1.03
CA ARG A 60 4.55 14.02 -0.16
C ARG A 60 5.09 12.65 -0.53
N HIS A 61 6.42 12.52 -0.56
CA HIS A 61 7.09 11.25 -0.83
C HIS A 61 7.43 10.53 0.47
N PHE A 62 7.07 9.25 0.57
CA PHE A 62 7.23 8.37 1.74
C PHE A 62 8.18 7.20 1.41
N PRO A 63 9.51 7.44 1.35
CA PRO A 63 10.48 6.41 0.97
C PRO A 63 10.57 5.25 1.98
N LYS A 64 10.24 5.48 3.26
CA LYS A 64 10.15 4.44 4.30
C LYS A 64 9.04 3.44 4.02
N LEU A 65 7.97 3.83 3.33
CA LEU A 65 6.93 2.92 2.86
C LEU A 65 7.20 2.40 1.43
N GLY A 66 8.34 2.79 0.86
CA GLY A 66 8.84 2.40 -0.46
C GLY A 66 8.87 0.90 -0.71
N GLY A 67 8.28 0.46 -1.83
CA GLY A 67 8.45 -0.92 -2.32
C GLY A 67 9.90 -1.34 -2.64
N ARG A 68 10.08 -2.50 -3.29
CA ARG A 68 11.41 -3.02 -3.72
C ARG A 68 12.41 -3.25 -2.57
N ARG A 69 11.95 -3.88 -1.49
CA ARG A 69 12.79 -4.27 -0.35
C ARG A 69 13.66 -5.49 -0.67
N ARG A 70 14.88 -5.49 -0.12
CA ARG A 70 15.83 -6.60 -0.23
C ARG A 70 15.46 -7.70 0.75
N LYS A 71 15.99 -8.90 0.52
CA LYS A 71 15.86 -10.02 1.47
C LYS A 71 16.37 -9.60 2.84
N SER A 72 15.59 -9.87 3.88
CA SER A 72 16.03 -9.63 5.26
C SER A 72 17.24 -10.50 5.61
N LYS A 73 18.12 -9.97 6.46
CA LYS A 73 19.25 -10.71 7.03
C LYS A 73 18.99 -11.17 8.47
N VAL A 74 17.90 -10.69 9.08
CA VAL A 74 17.61 -10.87 10.51
C VAL A 74 16.27 -11.56 10.76
N ILE A 75 15.33 -11.48 9.82
CA ILE A 75 14.05 -12.20 9.89
C ILE A 75 14.23 -13.59 9.27
N GLY A 76 13.81 -14.63 10.00
CA GLY A 76 13.84 -16.00 9.52
C GLY A 76 12.95 -16.21 8.30
N ALA A 77 13.38 -17.06 7.36
CA ALA A 77 12.69 -17.25 6.09
C ALA A 77 11.30 -17.91 6.24
N GLU A 78 11.05 -18.55 7.38
CA GLU A 78 9.80 -19.20 7.76
C GLU A 78 8.71 -18.21 8.18
N VAL A 79 9.08 -17.03 8.70
CA VAL A 79 8.16 -16.05 9.30
C VAL A 79 7.10 -15.58 8.30
N ASN A 80 7.51 -15.34 7.04
CA ASN A 80 6.64 -14.87 5.97
C ASN A 80 6.63 -15.84 4.77
N ALA A 81 6.86 -17.13 5.02
CA ALA A 81 7.02 -18.15 3.99
C ALA A 81 5.79 -18.40 3.11
N ALA A 82 4.57 -18.04 3.54
CA ALA A 82 3.38 -18.18 2.71
C ALA A 82 3.40 -17.25 1.47
N TRP A 83 4.21 -16.19 1.48
CA TRP A 83 4.47 -15.38 0.28
C TRP A 83 5.44 -16.07 -0.67
N ARG A 84 4.89 -16.76 -1.68
CA ARG A 84 5.69 -17.38 -2.77
C ARG A 84 6.44 -16.35 -3.62
N ASN A 85 5.87 -15.16 -3.78
CA ASN A 85 6.52 -14.07 -4.50
C ASN A 85 7.58 -13.41 -3.60
N ARG A 86 8.85 -13.43 -4.03
CA ARG A 86 9.97 -12.90 -3.24
C ARG A 86 9.85 -11.42 -2.91
N SER A 87 9.25 -10.59 -3.78
CA SER A 87 9.09 -9.16 -3.50
C SER A 87 8.09 -8.91 -2.37
N PHE A 88 6.98 -9.68 -2.32
CA PHE A 88 6.03 -9.61 -1.22
C PHE A 88 6.62 -10.15 0.07
N HIS A 89 7.32 -11.29 0.00
CA HIS A 89 8.02 -11.85 1.15
C HIS A 89 9.00 -10.86 1.78
N ASN A 90 9.90 -10.30 0.96
CA ASN A 90 10.89 -9.33 1.44
C ASN A 90 10.22 -8.07 2.02
N TYR A 91 9.08 -7.64 1.47
CA TYR A 91 8.35 -6.48 2.01
C TYR A 91 7.61 -6.83 3.30
N ALA A 92 7.08 -8.04 3.43
CA ALA A 92 6.48 -8.52 4.68
C ALA A 92 7.54 -8.60 5.81
N ASP A 93 8.76 -9.06 5.51
CA ASP A 93 9.87 -8.99 6.46
C ASP A 93 10.20 -7.55 6.85
N TYR A 94 10.17 -6.64 5.87
CA TYR A 94 10.41 -5.22 6.09
C TYR A 94 9.35 -4.57 6.99
N CYS A 95 8.10 -5.02 6.93
CA CYS A 95 7.03 -4.53 7.81
C CYS A 95 7.32 -4.76 9.31
N LEU A 96 8.25 -5.67 9.64
CA LEU A 96 8.66 -5.97 11.01
C LEU A 96 9.79 -5.05 11.52
N THR A 97 10.23 -4.08 10.73
CA THR A 97 11.33 -3.17 11.09
C THR A 97 10.83 -1.88 11.72
N GLU A 98 11.69 -1.23 12.53
CA GLU A 98 11.43 0.09 13.09
C GLU A 98 11.26 1.16 12.00
N GLU A 99 12.07 1.11 10.94
CA GLU A 99 11.98 2.07 9.82
C GLU A 99 10.60 2.03 9.12
N PHE A 100 10.00 0.85 8.99
CA PHE A 100 8.64 0.74 8.48
C PHE A 100 7.62 1.35 9.44
N GLN A 101 7.75 1.09 10.75
CA GLN A 101 6.86 1.65 11.77
C GLN A 101 6.93 3.17 11.79
N GLU A 102 8.13 3.76 11.73
CA GLU A 102 8.31 5.20 11.58
C GLU A 102 7.59 5.75 10.34
N GLY A 103 7.66 5.04 9.20
CA GLY A 103 6.95 5.43 7.99
C GLY A 103 5.42 5.38 8.14
N ILE A 104 4.90 4.42 8.92
CA ILE A 104 3.48 4.34 9.25
C ILE A 104 3.08 5.49 10.18
N ASP A 105 3.88 5.79 11.19
CA ASP A 105 3.62 6.89 12.13
C ASP A 105 3.60 8.25 11.42
N GLU A 106 4.54 8.48 10.49
CA GLU A 106 4.55 9.68 9.64
C GLU A 106 3.27 9.78 8.78
N LEU A 107 2.81 8.65 8.22
CA LEU A 107 1.60 8.60 7.40
C LEU A 107 0.34 8.86 8.24
N LEU A 108 0.26 8.25 9.43
CA LEU A 108 -0.87 8.42 10.36
C LEU A 108 -0.93 9.83 10.94
N THR A 109 0.23 10.43 11.24
CA THR A 109 0.32 11.83 11.67
C THR A 109 -0.27 12.76 10.61
N LEU A 110 0.04 12.51 9.34
CA LEU A 110 -0.52 13.27 8.23
C LEU A 110 -2.04 13.02 8.07
N ALA A 111 -2.48 11.77 8.25
CA ALA A 111 -3.88 11.37 8.12
C ALA A 111 -4.76 11.79 9.31
N ALA A 112 -4.18 12.28 10.40
CA ALA A 112 -4.92 12.74 11.58
C ALA A 112 -5.86 13.93 11.26
N ASP A 113 -5.40 14.86 10.41
CA ASP A 113 -6.12 16.10 10.07
C ASP A 113 -6.43 16.23 8.57
N LYS A 114 -6.02 15.26 7.76
CA LYS A 114 -6.14 15.31 6.29
C LYS A 114 -6.67 14.02 5.71
N GLN A 115 -7.43 14.14 4.63
CA GLN A 115 -7.84 12.98 3.85
C GLN A 115 -6.70 12.53 2.93
N VAL A 116 -6.02 11.45 3.30
CA VAL A 116 -4.78 10.97 2.64
C VAL A 116 -5.06 9.77 1.74
N ALA A 117 -4.49 9.79 0.53
CA ALA A 117 -4.36 8.60 -0.30
C ALA A 117 -2.88 8.21 -0.49
N TYR A 118 -2.47 7.01 -0.09
CA TYR A 118 -1.13 6.52 -0.39
C TYR A 118 -1.06 5.81 -1.76
N CYS A 119 -0.02 6.14 -2.52
CA CYS A 119 0.04 5.91 -3.96
C CYS A 119 1.23 5.04 -4.39
N CYS A 120 0.98 4.08 -5.28
CA CYS A 120 2.05 3.37 -6.00
C CYS A 120 1.82 3.31 -7.53
N SER A 121 2.68 2.58 -8.25
CA SER A 121 2.59 2.42 -9.71
C SER A 121 1.57 1.38 -10.18
N GLU A 122 1.35 0.31 -9.43
CA GLU A 122 0.47 -0.77 -9.87
C GLU A 122 -0.98 -0.33 -9.76
N ARG A 123 -1.83 -0.70 -10.72
CA ARG A 123 -3.28 -0.42 -10.71
C ARG A 123 -3.95 -0.96 -9.44
N HIS A 124 -3.87 -2.27 -9.25
CA HIS A 124 -4.60 -2.97 -8.20
C HIS A 124 -3.70 -3.22 -6.97
N PRO A 125 -4.17 -2.92 -5.74
CA PRO A 125 -3.39 -3.06 -4.51
C PRO A 125 -2.87 -4.49 -4.29
N ALA A 126 -3.66 -5.52 -4.63
CA ALA A 126 -3.27 -6.93 -4.55
C ALA A 126 -1.97 -7.31 -5.29
N ARG A 127 -1.49 -6.45 -6.20
CA ARG A 127 -0.30 -6.70 -7.01
C ARG A 127 0.93 -5.91 -6.56
N CYS A 128 0.85 -5.22 -5.42
CA CYS A 128 1.92 -4.37 -4.93
C CYS A 128 2.00 -4.33 -3.39
N HIS A 129 2.99 -3.60 -2.91
CA HIS A 129 3.25 -3.41 -1.48
C HIS A 129 2.15 -2.62 -0.74
N ARG A 130 1.28 -1.89 -1.45
CA ARG A 130 0.10 -1.26 -0.84
C ARG A 130 -0.76 -2.28 -0.09
N LEU A 131 -0.84 -3.53 -0.56
CA LEU A 131 -1.54 -4.60 0.15
C LEU A 131 -1.00 -4.80 1.58
N LEU A 132 0.33 -4.86 1.72
CA LEU A 132 0.96 -5.13 3.02
C LEU A 132 0.90 -3.92 3.95
N ILE A 133 1.01 -2.70 3.41
CA ILE A 133 0.71 -1.46 4.17
C ILE A 133 -0.74 -1.49 4.67
N SER A 134 -1.69 -1.84 3.79
CA SER A 134 -3.12 -1.87 4.13
C SER A 134 -3.44 -2.90 5.21
N ASN A 135 -2.82 -4.08 5.13
CA ASN A 135 -2.93 -5.10 6.17
C ASN A 135 -2.47 -4.53 7.52
N TRP A 136 -1.30 -3.89 7.56
CA TRP A 136 -0.74 -3.30 8.77
C TRP A 136 -1.64 -2.22 9.39
N LEU A 137 -2.11 -1.27 8.57
CA LEU A 137 -3.02 -0.22 9.03
C LEU A 137 -4.31 -0.80 9.61
N THR A 138 -4.83 -1.87 9.00
CA THR A 138 -6.08 -2.51 9.44
C THR A 138 -5.92 -3.24 10.78
N THR A 139 -4.79 -3.90 11.04
CA THR A 139 -4.54 -4.48 12.37
C THR A 139 -4.28 -3.44 13.45
N GLY A 140 -3.85 -2.23 13.06
CA GLY A 140 -3.82 -1.05 13.92
C GLY A 140 -5.20 -0.42 14.20
N GLY A 141 -6.29 -1.00 13.69
CA GLY A 141 -7.65 -0.50 13.91
C GLY A 141 -8.04 0.67 12.99
N HIS A 142 -7.32 0.89 11.89
CA HIS A 142 -7.68 1.88 10.89
C HIS A 142 -8.48 1.23 9.74
N GLU A 143 -9.39 1.99 9.15
CA GLU A 143 -10.08 1.57 7.93
C GLU A 143 -9.24 1.95 6.71
N VAL A 144 -9.15 1.06 5.73
CA VAL A 144 -8.47 1.33 4.47
C VAL A 144 -9.44 1.13 3.31
N LYS A 145 -9.51 2.11 2.40
CA LYS A 145 -10.35 2.06 1.20
C LYS A 145 -9.52 2.20 -0.07
N HIS A 146 -9.66 1.26 -0.99
CA HIS A 146 -8.93 1.26 -2.26
C HIS A 146 -9.74 1.97 -3.33
N ILE A 147 -9.18 3.03 -3.88
CA ILE A 147 -9.69 3.73 -5.06
C ILE A 147 -9.15 3.02 -6.30
N ILE A 148 -10.03 2.39 -7.07
CA ILE A 148 -9.68 1.56 -8.22
C ILE A 148 -10.49 2.02 -9.43
N ASP A 149 -9.88 2.12 -10.61
CA ASP A 149 -10.63 2.35 -11.84
C ASP A 149 -11.42 1.09 -12.24
N GLY A 150 -12.68 1.27 -12.60
CA GLY A 150 -13.58 0.24 -13.12
C GLY A 150 -13.70 0.30 -14.64
N LYS A 151 -14.73 -0.38 -15.17
CA LYS A 151 -15.01 -0.40 -16.61
C LYS A 151 -15.46 0.99 -17.08
N LYS A 152 -15.04 1.41 -18.28
CA LYS A 152 -15.41 2.71 -18.86
C LYS A 152 -15.10 3.90 -17.94
N GLU A 153 -13.96 3.85 -17.24
CA GLU A 153 -13.50 4.91 -16.34
C GLU A 153 -14.44 5.24 -15.17
N THR A 154 -15.26 4.27 -14.74
CA THR A 154 -15.92 4.34 -13.43
C THR A 154 -14.87 4.30 -12.32
N ILE A 155 -15.24 4.80 -11.14
CA ILE A 155 -14.38 4.78 -9.97
C ILE A 155 -15.05 3.89 -8.92
N GLU A 156 -14.34 2.85 -8.51
CA GLU A 156 -14.78 1.87 -7.54
C GLU A 156 -14.02 2.08 -6.23
N LEU A 157 -14.76 2.07 -5.12
CA LEU A 157 -14.19 2.13 -3.78
C LEU A 157 -14.36 0.76 -3.13
N VAL A 158 -13.26 0.11 -2.80
CA VAL A 158 -13.25 -1.24 -2.24
C VAL A 158 -12.69 -1.19 -0.82
N ASP A 159 -13.46 -1.66 0.15
CA ASP A 159 -12.99 -1.79 1.52
C ASP A 159 -11.90 -2.85 1.62
N HIS A 160 -10.84 -2.52 2.37
CA HIS A 160 -9.77 -3.48 2.63
C HIS A 160 -10.16 -4.38 3.79
N GLU A 161 -10.16 -5.69 3.54
CA GLU A 161 -10.28 -6.70 4.58
C GLU A 161 -8.98 -7.47 4.73
N LEU A 162 -8.61 -7.78 5.98
CA LEU A 162 -7.39 -8.52 6.25
C LEU A 162 -7.47 -9.92 5.61
N GLY A 163 -6.51 -10.24 4.74
CA GLY A 163 -6.50 -11.52 4.02
C GLY A 163 -7.40 -11.57 2.77
N ILE A 164 -8.00 -10.45 2.36
CA ILE A 164 -8.81 -10.36 1.12
C ILE A 164 -8.05 -10.87 -0.12
N TRP A 165 -6.73 -10.64 -0.16
CA TRP A 165 -5.85 -11.11 -1.23
C TRP A 165 -4.51 -11.62 -0.70
N GLY A 166 -3.95 -12.60 -1.39
CA GLY A 166 -2.58 -13.07 -1.17
C GLY A 166 -2.45 -14.08 -0.04
N ALA A 167 -1.33 -14.04 0.68
CA ALA A 167 -1.05 -14.98 1.76
C ALA A 167 -1.95 -14.72 2.98
N PRO A 168 -2.45 -15.77 3.65
CA PRO A 168 -3.26 -15.61 4.86
C PRO A 168 -2.41 -14.99 5.98
N PRO A 169 -2.84 -13.85 6.55
CA PRO A 169 -2.13 -13.20 7.64
C PRO A 169 -2.40 -13.89 8.98
N LEU A 170 -1.35 -13.98 9.80
CA LEU A 170 -1.45 -14.30 11.22
C LEU A 170 -1.18 -13.03 12.03
N VAL A 171 -2.16 -12.63 12.85
CA VAL A 171 -2.03 -11.47 13.74
C VAL A 171 -1.57 -11.93 15.11
N GLY A 172 -0.34 -11.58 15.46
CA GLY A 172 0.26 -11.84 16.76
C GLY A 172 -0.09 -10.78 17.81
N LYS A 173 0.54 -10.89 18.99
CA LYS A 173 0.39 -9.90 20.06
C LYS A 173 0.88 -8.52 19.59
N GLY A 174 0.18 -7.47 20.00
CA GLY A 174 0.52 -6.09 19.64
C GLY A 174 0.20 -5.71 18.19
N GLY A 175 -0.62 -6.49 17.47
CA GLY A 175 -1.03 -6.18 16.10
C GLY A 175 0.00 -6.56 15.02
N ILE A 176 1.10 -7.23 15.43
CA ILE A 176 2.16 -7.67 14.51
C ILE A 176 1.61 -8.71 13.55
N ILE A 177 1.78 -8.49 12.24
CA ILE A 177 1.32 -9.38 11.18
C ILE A 177 2.48 -10.18 10.61
N THR A 178 2.31 -11.48 10.52
CA THR A 178 3.23 -12.40 9.83
C THR A 178 2.46 -13.31 8.88
N TYR A 179 3.18 -14.03 8.02
CA TYR A 179 2.59 -14.89 6.99
C TYR A 179 3.26 -16.28 6.98
N PRO A 180 3.17 -17.07 8.06
CA PRO A 180 3.75 -18.40 8.11
C PRO A 180 3.00 -19.36 7.17
N VAL A 181 3.67 -20.43 6.73
CA VAL A 181 2.97 -21.55 6.10
C VAL A 181 2.21 -22.28 7.21
N THR A 182 0.89 -22.33 7.11
CA THR A 182 0.08 -23.20 7.97
C THR A 182 0.13 -24.61 7.41
N GLU A 183 0.48 -25.61 8.23
CA GLU A 183 0.20 -27.00 7.87
C GLU A 183 -1.32 -27.20 7.76
N PRO A 184 -1.81 -28.05 6.84
CA PRO A 184 -3.23 -28.41 6.84
C PRO A 184 -3.58 -29.01 8.22
N GLU A 185 -4.61 -28.46 8.87
CA GLU A 185 -5.10 -29.00 10.14
C GLU A 185 -5.42 -30.49 10.00
N GLY A 186 -4.64 -31.34 10.69
CA GLY A 186 -5.08 -32.63 11.20
C GLY A 186 -5.87 -33.54 10.26
N GLY A 187 -5.30 -33.90 9.10
CA GLY A 187 -5.73 -35.09 8.37
C GLY A 187 -5.22 -36.33 9.10
N ARG A 188 -6.08 -37.03 9.85
CA ARG A 188 -5.80 -38.35 10.44
C ARG A 188 -5.10 -39.24 9.40
N GLN A 189 -3.91 -39.72 9.74
CA GLN A 189 -3.33 -40.88 9.09
C GLN A 189 -4.25 -42.07 9.38
N ALA A 190 -4.78 -42.67 8.30
CA ALA A 190 -5.32 -44.02 8.30
C ALA A 190 -4.31 -44.92 7.57
#